data_AF-A0A096B9D2-F1
#
_entry.id   AF-A0A096B9D2-F1
#
_cell.length_a   1.000
_cell.length_b   1.000
_cell.length_c   1.000
_cell.angle_alpha   90.00
_cell.angle_beta   90.00
_cell.angle_gamma   90.00
#
_symmetry.space_group_name_H-M   'P 1'
#
loop_
_entity.id
_entity.type
_entity.pdbx_description
1 polymer ?
#
loop_
_entity_poly.entity_id
_entity_poly.type
_entity_poly.pdbx_seq_one_letter_code
_entity_poly.pdbx_strand_id
1 'polypeptide(L)' 'MDFLVIEDNIITNIVVAEPDIAEELGFLPWYDGARIGAAYTPPSEAQPPSAEDIALDMLAEHEARLCMLELTTTAAT' A
#
# COMPACT_ATOMS: atom_id res chain seq x y z
N MET A 1 12.21 2.04 -20.40
CA MET A 1 11.27 2.07 -19.26
C MET A 1 10.95 3.54 -18.98
N ASP A 2 9.76 3.85 -18.48
CA ASP A 2 9.37 5.23 -18.18
C ASP A 2 9.91 5.66 -16.82
N PHE A 3 10.51 6.84 -16.77
CA PHE A 3 11.09 7.45 -15.58
C PHE A 3 10.60 8.89 -15.40
N LEU A 4 10.54 9.31 -14.15
CA LEU A 4 10.08 10.61 -13.68
C LEU A 4 11.29 11.50 -13.45
N VAL A 5 11.24 12.68 -14.05
CA VAL A 5 12.13 13.80 -13.74
C VAL A 5 11.43 14.65 -12.69
N ILE A 6 12.09 14.84 -11.55
CA ILE A 6 11.50 15.50 -10.38
C ILE A 6 12.35 16.71 -10.01
N GLU A 7 11.70 17.86 -9.87
CA GLU A 7 12.31 19.11 -9.40
C GLU A 7 11.41 19.68 -8.31
N ASP A 8 11.99 20.06 -7.16
CA ASP A 8 11.24 20.58 -6.00
C ASP A 8 10.03 19.71 -5.58
N ASN A 9 10.18 18.37 -5.64
CA ASN A 9 9.14 17.39 -5.37
C ASN A 9 7.95 17.41 -6.35
N ILE A 10 8.09 18.07 -7.51
CA ILE A 10 7.11 18.11 -8.60
C ILE A 10 7.64 17.32 -9.79
N ILE A 11 6.79 16.50 -10.40
CA ILE A 11 7.12 15.77 -11.62
C ILE A 11 7.14 16.77 -12.78
N THR A 12 8.30 17.09 -13.34
CA THR A 12 8.42 18.08 -14.43
C THR A 12 8.44 17.42 -15.81
N ASN A 13 8.87 16.17 -15.90
CA ASN A 13 8.87 15.41 -17.15
C ASN A 13 8.75 13.90 -16.90
N ILE A 14 8.32 13.17 -17.93
CA ILE A 14 8.31 11.70 -17.97
C ILE A 14 9.08 11.29 -19.22
N VAL A 15 10.16 10.53 -19.04
CA VAL A 15 11.09 10.18 -20.11
C VAL A 15 11.24 8.68 -20.23
N VAL A 16 11.42 8.18 -21.46
CA VAL A 16 11.77 6.78 -21.70
C VAL A 16 13.29 6.67 -21.66
N ALA A 17 13.84 5.86 -20.74
CA ALA A 17 15.27 5.63 -20.63
C ALA A 17 15.60 4.17 -20.30
N GLU A 18 16.90 3.86 -20.31
CA GLU A 18 17.47 2.63 -19.74
C GLU A 18 17.70 2.83 -18.23
N PRO A 19 17.55 1.78 -17.40
CA PRO A 19 17.67 1.91 -15.95
C PRO A 19 19.04 2.42 -15.51
N ASP A 20 20.11 1.94 -16.14
CA ASP A 20 21.49 2.34 -15.80
C ASP A 20 21.70 3.85 -16.04
N ILE A 21 21.14 4.38 -17.13
CA ILE A 21 21.20 5.81 -17.47
C ILE A 21 20.27 6.63 -16.56
N ALA A 22 19.09 6.11 -16.25
CA ALA A 22 18.14 6.78 -15.37
C ALA A 22 18.70 6.92 -13.94
N GLU A 23 19.39 5.90 -13.42
CA GLU A 23 20.05 5.93 -12.13
C GLU A 23 21.20 6.96 -12.11
N GLU A 24 22.02 7.00 -13.17
CA GLU A 24 23.10 7.99 -13.31
C GLU A 24 22.58 9.43 -13.33
N LEU A 25 21.43 9.67 -13.96
CA LEU A 25 20.77 10.98 -14.04
C LEU A 25 19.87 11.29 -12.84
N GLY A 26 19.66 10.32 -11.93
CA GLY A 26 18.80 10.48 -10.75
C GLY A 26 17.30 10.49 -11.04
N PHE A 27 16.86 9.91 -12.16
CA PHE A 27 15.44 9.78 -12.47
C PHE A 27 14.82 8.61 -11.70
N LEU A 28 13.56 8.77 -11.27
CA LEU A 28 12.84 7.75 -10.50
C LEU A 28 11.90 6.95 -11.39
N PRO A 29 11.62 5.66 -11.11
CA PRO A 29 10.71 4.87 -11.93
C PRO A 29 9.29 5.45 -11.92
N TRP A 30 8.61 5.39 -13.07
CA TRP A 30 7.20 5.76 -13.18
C TRP A 30 6.30 4.82 -12.36
N TYR A 31 5.22 5.38 -11.79
CA TYR A 31 4.20 4.65 -11.05
C TYR A 31 2.79 5.05 -11.52
N ASP A 32 1.80 4.19 -11.26
CA ASP A 32 0.42 4.43 -11.68
C ASP A 32 -0.15 5.71 -11.05
N GLY A 33 -0.63 6.62 -11.90
CA GLY A 33 -1.13 7.92 -11.49
C GLY A 33 -0.11 9.05 -11.47
N ALA A 34 1.18 8.78 -11.72
CA ALA A 34 2.19 9.83 -11.88
C ALA A 34 1.88 10.73 -13.10
N ARG A 35 1.85 12.04 -12.91
CA ARG A 35 1.54 13.04 -13.94
C ARG A 35 2.44 14.26 -13.85
N ILE A 36 2.79 14.83 -15.00
CA ILE A 36 3.54 16.08 -15.07
C ILE A 36 2.76 17.21 -14.37
N GLY A 37 3.45 17.99 -13.56
CA GLY A 37 2.92 19.06 -12.71
C GLY A 37 2.32 18.57 -11.38
N ALA A 38 2.22 17.26 -11.15
CA ALA A 38 1.79 16.72 -9.87
C ALA A 38 2.97 16.58 -8.91
N ALA A 39 2.68 16.59 -7.61
CA ALA A 39 3.66 16.23 -6.60
C ALA A 39 4.08 14.76 -6.77
N TYR A 40 5.35 14.47 -6.51
CA TYR A 40 5.84 13.10 -6.45
C TYR A 40 5.28 12.42 -5.18
N THR A 41 4.39 11.45 -5.39
CA THR A 41 3.75 10.66 -4.33
C THR A 41 3.83 9.18 -4.73
N PRO A 42 4.97 8.52 -4.56
CA PRO A 42 5.08 7.11 -4.91
C PRO A 42 4.05 6.31 -4.09
N PRO A 43 3.46 5.26 -4.66
CA PRO A 43 2.56 4.40 -3.90
C PRO A 43 3.31 3.87 -2.68
N SER A 44 2.80 4.16 -1.48
CA SER A 44 3.35 3.59 -0.26
C SER A 44 3.24 2.08 -0.38
N GLU A 45 4.35 1.36 -0.20
CA GLU A 45 4.29 -0.08 -0.02
C GLU A 45 3.30 -0.35 1.12
N ALA A 46 2.31 -1.22 0.87
CA ALA A 46 1.31 -1.55 1.86
C ALA A 46 2.04 -2.02 3.12
N GLN A 47 1.90 -1.27 4.21
CA GLN A 47 2.54 -1.66 5.46
C GLN A 47 1.97 -3.03 5.86
N PRO A 48 2.81 -3.96 6.35
CA PRO A 48 2.30 -5.18 6.94
C PRO A 48 1.33 -4.79 8.08
N PRO A 49 0.25 -5.57 8.29
CA PRO A 49 -0.72 -5.28 9.34
C PRO A 49 0.00 -5.15 10.68
N SER A 50 -0.39 -4.17 11.48
CA SER A 50 0.25 -3.94 12.78
C SER A 50 -0.09 -5.07 13.76
N ALA A 51 0.67 -5.17 14.86
CA ALA A 51 0.34 -6.11 15.93
C ALA A 51 -1.05 -5.85 16.54
N GLU A 52 -1.49 -4.59 16.56
CA GLU A 52 -2.83 -4.20 17.02
C GLU A 52 -3.91 -4.67 16.04
N ASP A 53 -3.68 -4.55 14.73
CA ASP A 53 -4.60 -5.08 13.69
C ASP A 53 -4.74 -6.60 13.81
N ILE A 54 -3.62 -7.30 14.01
CA ILE A 54 -3.60 -8.77 14.18
C ILE A 54 -4.32 -9.17 15.47
N ALA A 55 -4.09 -8.43 16.56
CA ALA A 55 -4.76 -8.69 17.83
C ALA A 55 -6.28 -8.49 17.74
N LEU A 56 -6.71 -7.45 17.02
CA LEU A 56 -8.13 -7.17 16.80
C LEU A 56 -8.81 -8.29 15.99
N ASP A 57 -8.14 -8.81 14.97
CA ASP A 57 -8.65 -9.91 14.15
C ASP A 57 -8.82 -11.21 14.97
N MET A 58 -7.84 -11.52 15.83
CA MET A 58 -7.93 -12.68 16.75
C MET A 58 -9.07 -12.53 17.77
N LEU A 59 -9.30 -11.31 18.28
CA LEU A 59 -10.41 -11.04 19.19
C LEU A 59 -11.76 -11.20 18.50
N ALA A 60 -11.88 -10.71 17.25
CA ALA A 60 -13.09 -10.86 16.45
C ALA A 60 -13.41 -12.34 16.14
N GLU A 61 -12.40 -13.15 15.80
CA GLU A 61 -12.57 -14.59 15.60
C GLU A 61 -13.07 -15.28 16.88
N HIS A 62 -12.51 -14.91 18.03
CA HIS A 62 -12.89 -15.46 19.32
C HIS A 62 -14.36 -15.11 19.68
N GLU A 63 -14.78 -13.88 19.44
CA GLU A 63 -16.17 -13.44 19.66
C GLU A 63 -17.15 -14.20 18.75
N ALA A 64 -16.82 -14.39 17.48
CA ALA A 64 -17.66 -15.15 16.55
C ALA A 64 -17.85 -16.61 17.01
N ARG A 65 -16.79 -17.24 17.53
CA ARG A 65 -16.87 -18.58 18.13
C ARG A 65 -17.78 -18.64 19.35
N LEU A 66 -17.69 -17.66 20.23
CA LEU A 66 -18.53 -17.58 21.43
C LEU A 66 -20.01 -17.41 21.06
N CYS A 67 -20.31 -16.53 20.11
CA CYS A 67 -21.68 -16.30 19.63
C CYS A 67 -22.34 -17.59 19.13
N MET A 68 -21.63 -18.39 18.33
CA MET A 68 -22.14 -19.68 17.85
C MET A 68 -22.34 -20.68 18.98
N LEU A 69 -21.44 -20.71 19.96
CA LEU A 69 -21.55 -21.61 21.10
C LEU A 69 -22.79 -21.30 21.94
N GLU A 70 -23.04 -20.02 22.25
CA GLU A 70 -24.24 -19.60 23.00
C GLU A 70 -25.54 -19.94 22.28
N LEU A 71 -25.58 -19.79 20.94
CA LEU A 71 -26.74 -20.17 20.13
C LEU A 71 -27.00 -21.69 20.18
N THR A 72 -25.95 -22.51 20.09
CA THR A 72 -26.10 -23.98 20.16
C THR A 72 -26.47 -24.48 21.55
N THR A 73 -25.95 -23.85 22.60
CA THR A 73 -26.27 -24.18 23.99
C THR A 73 -27.71 -23.79 24.35
N THR A 74 -28.17 -22.61 23.92
CA THR A 74 -29.53 -22.14 24.20
C THR A 74 -30.59 -22.94 23.45
N ALA A 75 -30.28 -23.46 22.26
CA ALA A 75 -31.20 -24.27 21.47
C ALA A 75 -31.36 -25.73 21.96
N ALA A 76 -30.50 -26.19 22.88
CA ALA A 76 -30.47 -27.58 23.37
C ALA A 76 -31.09 -27.78 24.77
N THR A 77 -31.63 -26.72 25.38
CA THR A 77 -32.40 -26.71 26.64
C THR A 77 -33.83 -26.25 26.40
#